data_AF-A0A126Q0A1-F1
#
_entry.id   AF-A0A126Q0A1-F1
#
_cell.length_a   1.000
_cell.length_b   1.000
_cell.length_c   1.000
_cell.angle_alpha   90.00
_cell.angle_beta   90.00
_cell.angle_gamma   90.00
#
_symmetry.space_group_name_H-M   'P 1'
#
loop_
_entity.id
_entity.type
_entity.pdbx_description
1 polymer ?
#
loop_
_entity_poly.entity_id
_entity_poly.type
_entity_poly.pdbx_seq_one_letter_code
_entity_poly.pdbx_strand_id
1 'polypeptide(L)'
;MNSDSSTENIIETLKKWTDDGISSPSLLISLDDDLFYVSYYQGMGNSDYSSIDKFLPQYKTVIERLYREGKLKVSGQPFSLYPNSDRFRKLRLELGI
;
A
#
# COMPACT_ATOMS: atom_id res chain seq x y z
N MET A 1 -1.48 25.69 -9.81
CA MET A 1 -1.84 24.56 -10.69
C MET A 1 -0.74 23.48 -10.65
N ASN A 2 -0.55 22.79 -9.52
CA ASN A 2 0.48 21.73 -9.39
C ASN A 2 0.11 20.60 -8.39
N SER A 3 -0.89 20.81 -7.53
CA SER A 3 -1.36 19.83 -6.54
C SER A 3 -2.24 18.73 -7.14
N ASP A 4 -3.07 19.06 -8.14
CA ASP A 4 -3.98 18.09 -8.75
C ASP A 4 -3.21 17.03 -9.55
N SER A 5 -2.23 17.44 -10.36
CA SER A 5 -1.35 16.51 -11.08
C SER A 5 -0.56 15.62 -10.11
N SER A 6 -0.13 16.14 -8.96
CA SER A 6 0.57 15.35 -7.94
C SER A 6 -0.33 14.30 -7.30
N THR A 7 -1.60 14.63 -7.05
CA THR A 7 -2.57 13.71 -6.43
C THR A 7 -3.01 12.63 -7.42
N GLU A 8 -3.28 13.00 -8.67
CA GLU A 8 -3.60 12.04 -9.73
C GLU A 8 -2.47 11.04 -9.94
N ASN A 9 -1.21 11.50 -9.96
CA ASN A 9 -0.04 10.63 -10.07
C ASN A 9 0.08 9.65 -8.89
N ILE A 10 -0.25 10.10 -7.67
CA ILE A 10 -0.29 9.23 -6.50
C ILE A 10 -1.41 8.20 -6.66
N ILE A 11 -2.61 8.60 -7.06
CA ILE A 11 -3.74 7.69 -7.28
C ILE A 11 -3.38 6.62 -8.33
N GLU A 12 -2.77 7.01 -9.45
CA GLU A 12 -2.29 6.05 -10.47
C GLU A 12 -1.25 5.07 -9.92
N THR A 13 -0.38 5.55 -9.01
CA THR A 13 0.57 4.67 -8.31
C THR A 13 -0.16 3.71 -7.37
N LEU A 14 -1.15 4.20 -6.60
CA LEU A 14 -1.93 3.37 -5.70
C LEU A 14 -2.74 2.31 -6.46
N LYS A 15 -3.29 2.62 -7.64
CA LYS A 15 -3.94 1.61 -8.50
C LYS A 15 -3.00 0.44 -8.80
N LYS A 16 -1.72 0.72 -9.05
CA LYS A 16 -0.71 -0.32 -9.31
C LYS A 16 -0.34 -1.11 -8.04
N TRP A 17 -0.17 -0.42 -6.92
CA TRP A 17 0.22 -1.06 -5.66
C TRP A 17 -0.92 -1.84 -4.98
N THR A 18 -2.16 -1.57 -5.36
CA THR A 18 -3.35 -2.21 -4.79
C THR A 18 -3.99 -3.20 -5.76
N ASP A 19 -3.32 -3.48 -6.88
CA ASP A 19 -3.72 -4.50 -7.83
C ASP A 19 -3.63 -5.90 -7.20
N ASP A 20 -4.63 -6.74 -7.46
CA ASP A 20 -4.74 -8.07 -6.84
C ASP A 20 -3.74 -9.09 -7.43
N GLY A 21 -2.94 -8.67 -8.40
CA GLY A 21 -1.88 -9.48 -9.00
C GLY A 21 -0.72 -9.80 -8.06
N ILE A 22 0.27 -10.51 -8.63
CA ILE A 22 1.59 -10.77 -8.00
C ILE A 22 2.51 -9.54 -8.23
N SER A 23 1.94 -8.40 -8.60
CA SER A 23 2.67 -7.18 -8.89
C SER A 23 3.39 -6.68 -7.63
N SER A 24 4.68 -6.44 -7.79
CA SER A 24 5.50 -5.68 -6.87
C SER A 24 5.69 -4.28 -7.45
N PRO A 25 5.52 -3.19 -6.68
CA PRO A 25 5.24 -3.17 -5.24
C PRO A 25 3.78 -3.46 -4.88
N SER A 26 3.50 -3.80 -3.61
CA SER A 26 2.14 -3.91 -3.06
C SER A 26 1.96 -3.01 -1.83
N LEU A 27 0.79 -2.39 -1.70
CA LEU A 27 0.43 -1.59 -0.53
C LEU A 27 -0.18 -2.46 0.57
N LEU A 28 0.34 -2.31 1.77
CA LEU A 28 0.06 -3.15 2.93
C LEU A 28 -0.38 -2.31 4.13
N ILE A 29 -1.13 -2.94 5.03
CA ILE A 29 -1.34 -2.48 6.41
C ILE A 29 -0.81 -3.55 7.37
N SER A 30 -0.05 -3.12 8.38
CA SER A 30 0.42 -4.00 9.44
C SER A 30 -0.69 -4.23 10.46
N LEU A 31 -0.84 -5.46 10.92
CA LEU A 31 -1.79 -5.86 11.95
C LEU A 31 -1.23 -5.64 13.36
N ASP A 32 0.06 -5.31 13.47
CA ASP A 32 0.75 -5.17 14.73
C ASP A 32 0.77 -3.70 15.20
N ASP A 33 0.86 -2.73 14.26
CA ASP A 33 0.91 -1.29 14.57
C ASP A 33 -0.15 -0.43 13.83
N ASP A 34 -0.98 -1.03 12.97
CA ASP A 34 -1.99 -0.35 12.13
C ASP A 34 -1.41 0.72 11.18
N LEU A 35 -0.11 0.64 10.86
CA LEU A 35 0.57 1.54 9.93
C LEU A 35 0.64 0.98 8.50
N PHE A 36 0.88 1.88 7.55
CA PHE A 36 0.92 1.59 6.13
C PHE A 36 2.35 1.36 5.62
N TYR A 37 2.51 0.30 4.83
CA TYR A 37 3.78 -0.14 4.29
C TYR A 37 3.67 -0.45 2.80
N VAL A 38 4.81 -0.40 2.11
CA VAL A 38 4.91 -0.82 0.71
C VAL A 38 5.91 -1.96 0.64
N SER A 39 5.45 -3.14 0.21
CA SER A 39 6.34 -4.28 -0.04
C SER A 39 6.88 -4.27 -1.46
N TYR A 40 8.12 -4.67 -1.63
CA TYR A 40 8.80 -4.79 -2.92
C TYR A 40 9.58 -6.10 -3.02
N TYR A 41 9.63 -6.66 -4.21
CA TYR A 41 10.41 -7.85 -4.54
C TYR A 41 11.91 -7.51 -4.55
N GLN A 42 12.71 -8.29 -3.82
CA GLN A 42 14.17 -8.16 -3.76
C GLN A 42 14.92 -9.18 -4.63
N GLY A 43 14.22 -10.13 -5.26
CA GLY A 43 14.86 -11.21 -6.01
C GLY A 43 14.83 -12.55 -5.29
N MET A 44 15.08 -13.64 -6.04
CA MET A 44 15.18 -15.01 -5.53
C MET A 44 14.00 -15.46 -4.64
N GLY A 45 12.78 -15.00 -4.95
CA GLY A 45 11.59 -15.32 -4.15
C GLY A 45 11.44 -14.53 -2.85
N ASN A 46 12.34 -13.57 -2.57
CA ASN A 46 12.29 -12.73 -1.38
C ASN A 46 11.64 -11.38 -1.65
N SER A 47 10.94 -10.88 -0.63
CA SER A 47 10.34 -9.56 -0.61
C SER A 47 10.66 -8.87 0.71
N ASP A 48 10.67 -7.55 0.69
CA ASP A 48 10.88 -6.70 1.86
C ASP A 48 9.89 -5.54 1.82
N TYR A 49 9.89 -4.70 2.85
CA TYR A 49 8.93 -3.63 2.98
C TYR A 49 9.53 -2.34 3.54
N SER A 50 8.88 -1.23 3.25
CA SER A 50 9.24 0.08 3.79
C SER A 50 7.99 0.84 4.22
N SER A 51 8.08 1.52 5.37
CA SER A 51 7.01 2.40 5.84
C SER A 51 6.71 3.46 4.79
N ILE A 52 5.42 3.81 4.66
CA ILE A 52 5.00 4.89 3.78
C ILE A 52 5.64 6.23 4.14
N ASP A 53 6.11 6.39 5.39
CA ASP A 53 6.80 7.58 5.87
C ASP A 53 8.14 7.84 5.16
N LYS A 54 8.70 6.83 4.48
CA LYS A 54 9.91 6.99 3.65
C LYS A 54 9.61 7.59 2.26
N PHE A 55 8.35 7.71 1.88
CA PHE A 55 7.92 8.30 0.61
C PHE A 55 7.54 9.77 0.80
N LEU A 56 7.18 10.45 -0.30
CA LEU A 56 6.69 11.82 -0.23
C LEU A 56 5.47 11.91 0.71
N PRO A 57 5.39 12.90 1.62
CA PRO A 57 4.33 12.97 2.63
C PRO A 57 2.89 12.92 2.07
N GLN A 58 2.70 13.36 0.83
CA GLN A 58 1.43 13.32 0.13
C GLN A 58 0.89 11.89 -0.01
N TYR A 59 1.75 10.88 -0.13
CA TYR A 59 1.32 9.48 -0.17
C TYR A 59 0.59 9.09 1.11
N LYS A 60 1.17 9.38 2.27
CA LYS A 60 0.56 9.09 3.57
C LYS A 60 -0.80 9.78 3.70
N THR A 61 -0.85 11.08 3.41
CA THR A 61 -2.10 11.86 3.47
C THR A 61 -3.20 11.27 2.57
N VAL A 62 -2.86 10.88 1.33
CA VAL A 62 -3.83 10.31 0.39
C VAL A 62 -4.27 8.91 0.82
N ILE A 63 -3.34 8.05 1.25
CA ILE A 63 -3.64 6.68 1.72
C ILE A 63 -4.55 6.73 2.95
N GLU A 64 -4.21 7.51 3.98
CA GLU A 64 -5.01 7.66 5.19
C GLU A 64 -6.41 8.20 4.88
N ARG A 65 -6.49 9.19 3.97
CA ARG A 65 -7.77 9.73 3.52
C ARG A 65 -8.62 8.67 2.83
N LEU A 66 -8.07 7.95 1.85
CA LEU A 66 -8.81 6.92 1.10
C LEU A 66 -9.23 5.75 1.99
N TYR A 67 -8.39 5.38 2.96
CA TYR A 67 -8.70 4.35 3.95
C TYR A 67 -9.87 4.78 4.84
N ARG A 68 -9.83 6.00 5.38
CA ARG A 68 -10.92 6.58 6.18
C ARG A 68 -12.23 6.74 5.41
N GLU A 69 -12.14 7.11 4.12
CA GLU A 69 -13.29 7.20 3.21
C GLU A 69 -13.83 5.81 2.78
N GLY A 70 -13.19 4.71 3.19
CA GLY A 70 -13.58 3.35 2.82
C GLY A 70 -13.31 2.99 1.36
N LYS A 71 -12.55 3.82 0.63
CA LYS A 71 -12.14 3.58 -0.76
C LYS A 71 -10.90 2.69 -0.85
N LEU A 72 -10.10 2.64 0.20
CA LEU A 72 -8.98 1.72 0.33
C LEU A 72 -9.34 0.72 1.43
N LYS A 73 -9.52 -0.55 1.07
CA LYS A 73 -9.99 -1.58 1.99
C LYS A 73 -8.98 -2.69 2.14
N VAL A 74 -8.99 -3.29 3.31
CA VAL A 74 -8.19 -4.47 3.61
C VAL A 74 -8.68 -5.66 2.78
N SER A 75 -7.76 -6.34 2.09
CA SER A 75 -8.04 -7.49 1.23
C SER A 75 -7.12 -8.69 1.55
N GLY A 76 -7.58 -9.89 1.18
CA GLY A 76 -6.80 -11.13 1.32
C GLY A 76 -6.67 -11.66 2.75
N GLN A 77 -5.86 -12.70 2.90
CA GLN A 77 -5.53 -13.30 4.19
C GLN A 77 -4.28 -12.63 4.82
N PRO A 78 -4.15 -12.60 6.16
CA PRO A 78 -2.92 -12.17 6.80
C PRO A 78 -1.71 -12.99 6.34
N PHE A 79 -0.56 -12.35 6.19
CA PHE A 79 0.70 -13.01 5.85
C PHE A 79 1.89 -12.27 6.46
N SER A 80 3.05 -12.92 6.51
CA SER A 80 4.34 -12.30 6.86
C SER A 80 5.28 -12.45 5.67
N LEU A 81 6.16 -11.47 5.44
CA LEU A 81 7.08 -11.49 4.30
C LEU A 81 8.28 -12.40 4.56
N TYR A 82 8.72 -12.49 5.81
CA TYR A 82 9.76 -13.40 6.28
C TYR A 82 9.55 -13.74 7.77
N PRO A 83 10.17 -14.81 8.30
CA PRO A 83 10.05 -15.14 9.72
C PRO A 83 10.45 -13.96 10.61
N ASN A 84 9.64 -13.69 11.64
CA ASN A 84 9.77 -12.57 12.56
C ASN A 84 9.56 -11.16 11.95
N SER A 85 9.05 -11.04 10.72
CA SER A 85 8.49 -9.76 10.25
C SER A 85 7.11 -9.52 10.86
N ASP A 86 6.64 -8.28 10.75
CA ASP A 86 5.26 -7.92 11.02
C ASP A 86 4.28 -8.80 10.22
N ARG A 87 3.05 -8.86 10.72
CA ARG A 87 1.92 -9.46 10.03
C ARG A 87 1.18 -8.42 9.21
N PHE A 88 1.01 -8.67 7.92
CA PHE A 88 0.39 -7.75 6.98
C PHE A 88 -0.92 -8.27 6.41
N ARG A 89 -1.73 -7.33 5.92
CA ARG A 89 -2.75 -7.58 4.91
C ARG A 89 -2.57 -6.62 3.74
N LYS A 90 -2.97 -7.05 2.54
CA LYS A 90 -2.98 -6.19 1.36
C LYS A 90 -4.09 -5.15 1.48
N LEU A 91 -3.90 -4.01 0.84
CA LEU A 91 -4.92 -3.02 0.63
C LEU A 91 -5.35 -3.02 -0.84
N ARG A 92 -6.66 -2.96 -1.07
CA ARG A 92 -7.29 -2.89 -2.38
C ARG A 92 -8.01 -1.56 -2.54
N LEU A 93 -7.78 -0.88 -3.65
CA LEU A 93 -8.50 0.33 -4.00
C LEU A 93 -9.83 -0.05 -4.66
N GLU A 94 -10.94 0.37 -4.07
CA GLU A 94 -12.27 0.31 -4.67
C GLU A 94 -12.55 1.63 -5.37
N LEU A 95 -12.36 1.63 -6.70
CA LEU A 95 -12.91 2.67 -7.54
C LEU A 95 -14.41 2.36 -7.68
N GLY A 96 -15.27 3.22 -7.11
CA GLY A 96 -16.71 3.08 -7.25
C GLY A 96 -17.08 2.92 -8.72
N ILE A 97 -17.81 1.85 -9.03
CA ILE A 97 -18.43 1.59 -10.34
C ILE A 97 -19.68 2.45 -10.44
#